data_AF-A0A7C8LMD9-F1
#
_entry.id   AF-A0A7C8LMD9-F1
#
_cell.length_a   1.000
_cell.length_b   1.000
_cell.length_c   1.000
_cell.angle_alpha   90.00
_cell.angle_beta   90.00
_cell.angle_gamma   90.00
#
_symmetry.space_group_name_H-M   'P 1'
#
loop_
_entity.id
_entity.type
_entity.pdbx_description
1 polymer ?
#
loop_
_entity_poly.entity_id
_entity_poly.type
_entity_poly.pdbx_seq_one_letter_code
_entity_poly.pdbx_strand_id
1 'polypeptide(L)'
;MVFGGKVVLELPISDGMPPARSQKLEAFVEQCLTEGVELIAVVGDGCKLVENIIDEIVVGDGSDETRYVTTSSHPGECLEEVVEFANVWTPHSSEDRVDVVRL
;
A
#
# COMPACT_ATOMS: atom_id res chain seq x y z
N MET A 1 14.25 3.87 1.86
CA MET A 1 13.73 4.14 3.22
C MET A 1 13.20 2.80 3.70
N VAL A 2 13.58 2.30 4.88
CA VAL A 2 13.04 1.02 5.36
C VAL A 2 11.64 1.27 5.93
N PHE A 3 10.62 0.62 5.37
CA PHE A 3 9.24 0.62 5.86
C PHE A 3 9.09 -0.25 7.11
N GLY A 4 8.08 0.07 7.92
CA GLY A 4 7.56 -0.79 8.97
C GLY A 4 6.73 -1.90 8.35
N GLY A 5 6.16 -2.76 9.19
CA GLY A 5 5.36 -3.89 8.73
C GLY A 5 4.03 -3.45 8.08
N LYS A 6 3.67 -2.17 8.21
CA LYS A 6 2.41 -1.61 7.74
C LYS A 6 2.64 -0.24 7.12
N VAL A 7 1.95 0.03 6.01
CA VAL A 7 2.02 1.31 5.29
C VAL A 7 0.62 1.85 5.03
N VAL A 8 0.46 3.16 5.20
CA VAL A 8 -0.70 3.93 4.71
C VAL A 8 -0.23 4.78 3.52
N LEU A 9 -0.70 4.45 2.31
CA LEU A 9 -0.46 5.21 1.09
C LEU A 9 -1.54 6.30 0.95
N GLU A 10 -1.12 7.56 1.04
CA GLU A 10 -1.99 8.71 0.86
C GLU A 10 -1.96 9.25 -0.57
N LEU A 11 -3.13 9.40 -1.17
CA LEU A 11 -3.34 9.96 -2.50
C LEU A 11 -3.59 11.48 -2.47
N PRO A 12 -3.33 12.21 -3.58
CA PRO A 12 -2.91 11.73 -4.90
C PRO A 12 -1.42 11.38 -4.95
N ILE A 13 -1.07 10.44 -5.83
CA ILE A 13 0.32 10.24 -6.26
C ILE A 13 0.72 11.49 -7.07
N SER A 14 1.85 12.11 -6.72
CA SER A 14 2.27 13.47 -7.10
C SER A 14 2.51 13.71 -8.60
N ASP A 15 2.16 12.77 -9.48
CA ASP A 15 2.41 12.86 -10.93
C ASP A 15 1.19 13.37 -11.74
N GLY A 16 0.17 13.94 -11.09
CA GLY A 16 -0.85 14.79 -11.74
C GLY A 16 -1.78 14.11 -12.76
N MET A 17 -1.67 12.79 -12.94
CA MET A 17 -2.54 12.00 -13.80
C MET A 17 -3.50 11.15 -12.96
N PRO A 18 -4.80 11.02 -13.34
CA PRO A 18 -5.71 10.05 -12.74
C PRO A 18 -5.07 8.65 -12.80
N PRO A 19 -5.35 7.77 -11.82
CA PRO A 19 -4.42 6.71 -11.40
C PRO A 19 -4.13 5.75 -12.55
N ALA A 20 -3.02 6.02 -13.24
CA ALA A 20 -2.39 5.13 -14.17
C ALA A 20 -1.27 4.44 -13.41
N ARG A 21 -1.08 3.15 -13.68
CA ARG A 21 0.09 2.39 -13.26
C ARG A 21 1.36 3.21 -13.54
N SER A 22 2.01 3.68 -12.47
CA SER A 22 3.16 4.58 -12.55
C SER A 22 4.42 3.85 -12.10
N GLN A 23 5.58 4.24 -12.64
CA GLN A 23 6.86 3.66 -12.22
C GLN A 23 7.14 3.87 -10.73
N LYS A 24 6.62 4.95 -10.15
CA LYS A 24 6.72 5.21 -8.71
C LYS A 24 5.90 4.21 -7.89
N LEU A 25 4.67 3.93 -8.33
CA LEU A 25 3.81 2.96 -7.66
C LEU A 25 4.41 1.55 -7.76
N GLU A 26 4.91 1.16 -8.94
CA GLU A 26 5.59 -0.12 -9.13
C GLU A 26 6.82 -0.25 -8.22
N ALA A 27 7.72 0.75 -8.24
CA ALA A 27 8.91 0.74 -7.40
C ALA A 27 8.57 0.69 -5.91
N PHE A 28 7.50 1.39 -5.49
CA PHE A 28 7.00 1.36 -4.12
C PHE A 28 6.49 -0.04 -3.73
N VAL A 29 5.65 -0.67 -4.55
CA VAL A 29 5.11 -2.00 -4.26
C VAL A 29 6.22 -3.06 -4.20
N GLU A 30 7.18 -3.04 -5.14
CA GLU A 30 8.33 -3.94 -5.10
C GLU A 30 9.20 -3.74 -3.85
N GLN A 31 9.34 -2.49 -3.40
CA GLN A 31 10.05 -2.20 -2.17
C GLN A 31 9.30 -2.75 -0.95
N CYS A 32 7.97 -2.57 -0.87
CA CYS A 32 7.14 -3.13 0.19
C CYS A 32 7.27 -4.66 0.27
N LEU A 33 7.21 -5.35 -0.87
CA LEU A 33 7.40 -6.80 -0.95
C LEU A 33 8.79 -7.23 -0.48
N THR A 34 9.83 -6.52 -0.93
CA THR A 34 11.23 -6.80 -0.54
C THR A 34 11.46 -6.61 0.96
N GLU A 35 10.81 -5.61 1.55
CA GLU A 35 10.97 -5.25 2.96
C GLU A 35 10.02 -6.00 3.90
N GLY A 36 9.16 -6.87 3.37
CA GLY A 36 8.24 -7.70 4.16
C GLY A 36 7.09 -6.90 4.78
N VAL A 37 6.65 -5.83 4.11
CA VAL A 37 5.43 -5.12 4.48
C VAL A 37 4.24 -6.07 4.36
N GLU A 38 3.43 -6.13 5.40
CA GLU A 38 2.28 -7.04 5.49
C GLU A 38 0.94 -6.36 5.19
N LEU A 39 0.88 -5.03 5.33
CA LEU A 39 -0.30 -4.22 5.03
C LEU A 39 0.06 -2.98 4.21
N ILE A 40 -0.66 -2.76 3.12
CA ILE A 40 -0.75 -1.47 2.41
C ILE A 40 -2.20 -1.01 2.43
N ALA A 41 -2.52 -0.02 3.27
CA ALA A 41 -3.81 0.65 3.30
C ALA A 41 -3.77 1.91 2.43
N VAL A 42 -4.75 2.10 1.55
CA VAL A 42 -4.78 3.22 0.59
C VAL A 42 -5.92 4.16 0.93
N VAL A 43 -5.60 5.46 1.06
CA VAL A 43 -6.55 6.52 1.42
C VAL A 43 -6.51 7.68 0.42
N GLY A 44 -7.65 8.34 0.25
CA GLY A 44 -7.83 9.48 -0.65
C GLY A 44 -8.57 9.14 -1.94
N ASP A 45 -8.79 10.16 -2.76
CA ASP A 45 -9.59 10.04 -3.99
C ASP A 45 -8.98 9.04 -4.98
N GLY A 46 -9.78 8.05 -5.36
CA GLY A 46 -9.35 6.99 -6.27
C GLY A 46 -8.60 5.82 -5.60
N CYS A 47 -8.58 5.74 -4.27
CA CYS A 47 -7.91 4.67 -3.50
C CYS A 47 -8.26 3.26 -3.98
N LYS A 48 -9.53 2.98 -4.27
CA LYS A 48 -9.98 1.68 -4.79
C LYS A 48 -9.34 1.31 -6.13
N LEU A 49 -9.15 2.29 -7.02
CA LEU A 49 -8.53 2.03 -8.31
C LEU A 49 -7.01 1.82 -8.14
N VAL A 50 -6.38 2.56 -7.24
CA VAL A 50 -4.96 2.36 -6.90
C VAL A 50 -4.72 1.00 -6.25
N GLU A 51 -5.59 0.58 -5.33
CA GLU A 51 -5.56 -0.75 -4.71
C GLU A 51 -5.62 -1.86 -5.77
N ASN A 52 -6.55 -1.79 -6.73
CA ASN A 52 -6.61 -2.76 -7.83
C ASN A 52 -5.31 -2.83 -8.64
N ILE A 53 -4.63 -1.69 -8.84
CA ILE A 53 -3.34 -1.65 -9.54
C ILE A 53 -2.24 -2.27 -8.66
N ILE A 54 -2.25 -2.04 -7.35
CA ILE A 54 -1.33 -2.68 -6.41
C ILE A 54 -1.52 -4.19 -6.45
N ASP A 55 -2.75 -4.69 -6.40
CA ASP A 55 -3.06 -6.12 -6.49
C ASP A 55 -2.53 -6.72 -7.79
N GLU A 56 -2.70 -6.03 -8.93
CA GLU A 56 -2.14 -6.46 -10.22
C GLU A 56 -0.61 -6.55 -10.19
N ILE A 57 0.07 -5.58 -9.56
CA ILE A 57 1.54 -5.58 -9.42
C ILE A 57 2.00 -6.72 -8.51
N VAL A 58 1.30 -6.95 -7.39
CA VAL A 58 1.61 -8.03 -6.44
C VAL A 58 1.49 -9.39 -7.12
N VAL A 59 0.37 -9.63 -7.83
CA VAL A 59 0.13 -10.87 -8.60
C VAL A 59 1.21 -11.09 -9.67
N GLY A 60 1.65 -10.01 -10.35
CA GLY A 60 2.66 -10.11 -11.39
C GLY A 60 2.24 -11.06 -12.52
N ASP A 61 3.09 -12.03 -12.86
CA ASP A 61 2.78 -13.09 -13.82
C ASP A 61 2.21 -14.37 -13.16
N GLY A 62 2.00 -14.36 -11.85
CA GLY A 62 1.50 -15.48 -11.07
C GLY A 62 2.48 -16.64 -10.89
N SER A 63 3.76 -16.48 -11.27
CA SER A 63 4.77 -17.55 -11.13
C SER A 63 5.42 -17.62 -9.74
N ASP A 64 5.37 -16.53 -8.98
CA ASP A 64 5.97 -16.41 -7.65
C ASP A 64 4.89 -16.33 -6.56
N GLU A 65 4.59 -17.47 -5.96
CA GLU A 65 3.60 -17.59 -4.86
C GLU A 65 4.07 -16.93 -3.55
N THR A 66 5.33 -16.48 -3.47
CA THR A 66 5.86 -15.81 -2.27
C THR A 66 5.55 -14.33 -2.24
N ARG A 67 5.08 -13.75 -3.36
CA ARG A 67 4.67 -12.34 -3.45
C ARG A 67 3.32 -12.15 -2.79
N TYR A 68 3.33 -11.68 -1.55
CA TYR A 68 2.12 -11.45 -0.77
C TYR A 68 2.22 -10.18 0.08
N VAL A 69 1.14 -9.40 0.07
CA VAL A 69 0.89 -8.28 0.98
C VAL A 69 -0.63 -8.10 1.09
N THR A 70 -1.14 -7.78 2.28
CA THR A 70 -2.55 -7.45 2.44
C THR A 70 -2.79 -6.03 1.95
N THR A 71 -3.80 -5.84 1.10
CA THR A 71 -4.22 -4.53 0.61
C THR A 71 -5.58 -4.16 1.19
N SER A 72 -5.81 -2.86 1.38
CA SER A 72 -7.13 -2.32 1.72
C SER A 72 -7.30 -0.91 1.14
N SER A 73 -8.48 -0.59 0.59
CA SER A 73 -8.86 0.79 0.25
C SER A 73 -9.93 1.34 1.17
N HIS A 74 -9.80 2.62 1.49
CA HIS A 74 -10.63 3.34 2.46
C HIS A 74 -11.36 4.53 1.82
N PRO A 75 -12.37 4.28 0.96
CA PRO A 75 -13.08 5.36 0.27
C PRO A 75 -13.95 6.16 1.24
N GLY A 76 -13.69 7.47 1.32
CA GLY A 76 -14.47 8.40 2.13
C GLY A 76 -14.00 8.54 3.59
N GLU A 77 -12.99 7.77 4.00
CA GLU A 77 -12.29 7.93 5.27
C GLU A 77 -11.16 8.95 5.14
N CYS A 78 -10.80 9.62 6.24
CA CYS A 78 -9.65 10.51 6.29
C CYS A 78 -8.36 9.77 6.66
N LEU A 79 -7.21 10.41 6.47
CA LEU A 79 -5.90 9.81 6.76
C LEU A 79 -5.81 9.31 8.20
N GLU A 80 -6.32 10.07 9.15
CA GLU A 80 -6.30 9.72 10.57
C GLU A 80 -7.05 8.42 10.86
N GLU A 81 -8.26 8.25 10.29
CA GLU A 81 -9.06 7.02 10.44
C GLU A 81 -8.32 5.80 9.89
N VAL A 82 -7.65 5.93 8.75
CA VAL A 82 -6.90 4.83 8.12
C VAL A 82 -5.62 4.51 8.88
N VAL A 83 -4.95 5.51 9.46
CA VAL A 83 -3.83 5.29 10.37
C VAL A 83 -4.31 4.57 11.64
N GLU A 84 -5.45 4.93 12.21
CA GLU A 84 -6.05 4.21 13.33
C GLU A 84 -6.35 2.75 12.97
N PHE A 85 -6.95 2.50 11.80
CA PHE A 85 -7.15 1.16 11.26
C PHE A 85 -5.84 0.37 11.17
N ALA A 86 -4.80 0.95 10.56
CA ALA A 86 -3.51 0.28 10.41
C ALA A 86 -2.85 -0.02 11.76
N ASN A 87 -3.04 0.83 12.77
CA ASN A 87 -2.53 0.59 14.13
C ASN A 87 -3.22 -0.59 14.84
N VAL A 88 -4.51 -0.80 14.60
CA VAL A 88 -5.25 -1.93 15.21
C VAL A 88 -5.20 -3.22 14.39
N TRP A 89 -4.71 -3.15 13.16
CA TRP A 89 -4.45 -4.32 12.32
C TRP A 89 -3.20 -5.06 12.81
N THR A 90 -3.35 -6.36 13.09
CA THR A 90 -2.30 -7.19 13.68
C THR A 90 -1.46 -7.87 12.59
N PRO A 91 -0.17 -7.53 12.43
CA PRO A 91 0.76 -8.24 11.55
C PRO A 91 1.07 -9.64 12.06
N HIS A 92 1.54 -10.51 11.17
CA HIS A 92 2.07 -11.82 11.55
C HIS A 92 3.51 -11.69 12.08
N SER A 93 4.27 -10.72 11.58
CA SER A 93 5.59 -10.39 12.11
C SER A 93 5.50 -9.57 13.41
N SER A 94 6.66 -9.41 14.06
CA SER A 94 6.79 -8.54 15.23
C SER A 94 6.92 -7.05 14.87
N GLU A 95 7.04 -6.71 13.59
CA GLU A 95 7.22 -5.33 13.15
C GLU A 95 5.85 -4.68 12.96
N ASP A 96 5.51 -3.78 13.87
CA ASP A 96 4.16 -3.23 14.01
C ASP A 96 4.09 -1.73 13.66
N ARG A 97 5.20 -1.12 13.21
CA ARG A 97 5.22 0.29 12.84
C ARG A 97 4.37 0.56 11.59
N VAL A 98 3.54 1.60 11.67
CA VAL A 98 2.82 2.19 10.54
C VAL A 98 3.62 3.37 9.98
N ASP A 99 3.90 3.35 8.67
CA ASP A 99 4.46 4.49 7.95
C ASP A 99 3.41 5.12 7.02
N VAL A 100 3.31 6.46 7.03
CA VAL A 100 2.50 7.20 6.06
C VAL A 100 3.37 7.59 4.87
N VAL A 101 2.94 7.22 3.66
CA VAL A 101 3.71 7.39 2.43
C VAL A 101 2.93 8.24 1.42
N ARG A 102 3.66 9.16 0.78
CA ARG A 102 3.19 9.99 -0.35
C ARG A 102 4.19 9.83 -1.49
N LEU A 103 3.72 9.47 -2.68
CA LEU A 103 4.52 9.19 -3.89
C LEU A 103 4.57 10.38 -4.85
#